data_AF-A4SJM2-F1
#
_entry.id   AF-A4SJM2-F1
#
_cell.length_a   1.000
_cell.length_b   1.000
_cell.length_c   1.000
_cell.angle_alpha   90.00
_cell.angle_beta   90.00
_cell.angle_gamma   90.00
#
_symmetry.space_group_name_H-M   'P 1'
#
loop_
_entity.id
_entity.type
_entity.pdbx_description
1 polymer ?
#
loop_
_entity_poly.entity_id
_entity_poly.type
_entity_poly.pdbx_seq_one_letter_code
_entity_poly.pdbx_strand_id
1 'polypeptide(L)'
;MNRFALARREAALCLLLTLLYFFAWYGTAYFIPEEIEYWDMPLWFLLSCMVMPLLFIVLCGLMVDRLFVDIPLDTPHPHAKESPHES
;
A
#
# COMPACT_ATOMS: atom_id res chain seq x y z
N MET A 1 21.43 -2.08 -9.02
CA MET A 1 20.21 -1.26 -9.15
C MET A 1 20.18 -0.20 -8.06
N ASN A 2 19.78 1.04 -8.35
CA ASN A 2 19.81 2.14 -7.37
C ASN A 2 18.67 1.99 -6.35
N ARG A 3 19.03 1.79 -5.07
CA ARG A 3 18.11 1.74 -3.92
C ARG A 3 17.13 2.92 -3.84
N PHE A 4 17.54 4.10 -4.32
CA PHE A 4 16.68 5.30 -4.34
C PHE A 4 15.55 5.23 -5.39
N ALA A 5 15.79 4.57 -6.52
CA ALA A 5 14.76 4.39 -7.56
C ALA A 5 13.69 3.40 -7.11
N LEU A 6 14.09 2.39 -6.32
CA LEU A 6 13.18 1.47 -5.66
C LEU A 6 12.33 2.20 -4.61
N ALA A 7 12.95 2.89 -3.66
CA ALA A 7 12.24 3.64 -2.62
C ALA A 7 11.25 4.66 -3.21
N ARG A 8 11.59 5.30 -4.33
CA ARG A 8 10.67 6.22 -5.03
C ARG A 8 9.46 5.51 -5.64
N ARG A 9 9.64 4.31 -6.19
CA ARG A 9 8.53 3.49 -6.72
C ARG A 9 7.61 3.04 -5.58
N GLU A 10 8.17 2.57 -4.47
CA GLU A 10 7.40 2.16 -3.29
C GLU A 10 6.61 3.33 -2.71
N ALA A 11 7.24 4.51 -2.57
CA ALA A 11 6.57 5.72 -2.11
C ALA A 11 5.41 6.13 -3.05
N ALA A 12 5.60 6.03 -4.37
CA ALA A 12 4.55 6.32 -5.35
C ALA A 12 3.38 5.32 -5.26
N LEU A 13 3.66 4.05 -4.97
CA LEU A 13 2.63 3.04 -4.73
C LEU A 13 1.83 3.35 -3.46
N CYS A 14 2.48 3.70 -2.36
CA CYS A 14 1.80 4.13 -1.14
C CYS A 14 0.90 5.36 -1.40
N LEU A 15 1.41 6.34 -2.15
CA LEU A 15 0.63 7.53 -2.52
C LEU A 15 -0.61 7.19 -3.34
N LEU A 16 -0.46 6.32 -4.36
CA LEU A 16 -1.57 5.84 -5.17
C LEU A 16 -2.61 5.10 -4.30
N LEU A 17 -2.14 4.28 -3.36
CA LEU A 17 -2.98 3.52 -2.44
C LEU A 17 -3.83 4.44 -1.56
N THR A 18 -3.20 5.45 -0.95
CA THR A 18 -3.91 6.47 -0.16
C THR A 18 -4.92 7.25 -1.01
N LEU A 19 -4.58 7.55 -2.26
CA LEU A 19 -5.49 8.22 -3.19
C LEU A 19 -6.74 7.37 -3.46
N LEU A 20 -6.56 6.09 -3.79
CA LEU A 20 -7.66 5.16 -4.04
C LEU A 20 -8.54 4.98 -2.80
N TYR A 21 -7.92 4.86 -1.62
CA TYR A 21 -8.63 4.84 -0.34
C TYR A 21 -9.55 6.05 -0.19
N PHE A 22 -8.99 7.24 -0.42
CA PHE A 22 -9.71 8.48 -0.27
C PHE A 22 -10.89 8.58 -1.25
N PHE A 23 -10.67 8.22 -2.52
CA PHE A 23 -11.71 8.22 -3.54
C PHE A 23 -12.87 7.28 -3.21
N ALA A 24 -12.55 6.08 -2.73
CA ALA A 24 -13.58 5.11 -2.41
C ALA A 24 -14.34 5.47 -1.13
N TRP A 25 -13.65 5.95 -0.09
CA TRP A 25 -14.29 6.49 1.11
C TRP A 25 -15.22 7.67 0.76
N TYR A 26 -14.73 8.59 -0.07
CA TYR A 26 -15.52 9.71 -0.58
C TYR A 26 -16.72 9.24 -1.41
N GLY A 27 -16.53 8.21 -2.25
CA GLY A 27 -17.60 7.55 -3.00
C GLY A 27 -18.69 7.01 -2.08
N THR A 28 -18.34 6.29 -1.03
CA THR A 28 -19.32 5.84 -0.02
C THR A 28 -20.03 7.02 0.66
N ALA A 29 -19.32 8.06 1.07
CA ALA A 29 -19.93 9.18 1.77
C ALA A 29 -20.92 9.97 0.90
N TYR A 30 -20.64 10.15 -0.39
CA TYR A 30 -21.45 10.98 -1.28
C TYR A 30 -22.51 10.19 -2.08
N PHE A 31 -22.27 8.91 -2.36
CA PHE A 31 -23.18 8.09 -3.16
C PHE A 31 -24.30 7.48 -2.31
N ILE A 32 -24.15 7.45 -0.99
CA ILE A 32 -25.14 6.93 -0.06
C ILE A 32 -25.87 8.13 0.56
N PRO A 33 -27.16 8.37 0.23
CA PRO A 33 -27.93 9.43 0.85
C PRO A 33 -28.17 9.14 2.33
N GLU A 34 -28.07 10.17 3.16
CA GLU A 34 -28.27 10.10 4.62
C GLU A 34 -29.70 9.69 5.01
N GLU A 35 -30.64 9.86 4.07
CA GLU A 35 -32.08 9.56 4.21
C GLU A 35 -32.37 8.06 4.33
N ILE A 36 -31.40 7.20 3.97
CA ILE A 36 -31.55 5.75 4.09
C ILE A 36 -31.05 5.34 5.48
N GLU A 37 -32.00 5.16 6.39
CA GLU A 37 -31.75 4.61 7.72
C GLU A 37 -31.97 3.09 7.70
N TYR A 38 -30.99 2.34 8.18
CA TYR A 38 -31.12 0.91 8.39
C TYR A 38 -30.83 0.61 9.85
N TRP A 39 -31.80 -0.01 10.52
CA TRP A 39 -31.67 -0.38 11.93
C TRP A 39 -31.49 0.84 12.88
N ASP A 40 -32.29 1.89 12.66
CA ASP A 40 -32.26 3.16 13.43
C ASP A 40 -30.90 3.89 13.39
N MET A 41 -30.08 3.59 12.39
CA MET A 41 -28.76 4.19 12.22
C MET A 41 -28.52 4.55 10.75
N PRO A 42 -27.84 5.67 10.47
CA PRO A 42 -27.50 6.05 9.10
C PRO A 42 -26.76 4.92 8.37
N LEU A 43 -27.27 4.52 7.20
CA LEU A 43 -26.68 3.45 6.40
C LEU A 43 -25.24 3.80 5.97
N TRP A 44 -24.94 5.08 5.75
CA TRP A 44 -23.60 5.54 5.41
C TRP A 44 -22.56 5.26 6.52
N PHE A 45 -22.97 5.20 7.79
CA PHE A 45 -22.10 4.83 8.91
C PHE A 45 -21.80 3.33 8.90
N LEU A 46 -22.81 2.50 8.72
CA LEU A 46 -22.64 1.04 8.63
C LEU A 46 -21.76 0.67 7.43
N LEU A 47 -22.00 1.34 6.30
CA LEU A 47 -21.17 1.21 5.11
C LEU A 47 -19.77 1.75 5.34
N SER A 48 -19.58 2.90 5.99
CA SER A 48 -18.23 3.36 6.35
C SER A 48 -17.52 2.35 7.24
N CYS A 49 -18.21 1.75 8.22
CA CYS A 49 -17.65 0.76 9.14
C CYS A 49 -17.25 -0.56 8.46
N MET A 50 -18.00 -1.02 7.45
CA MET A 50 -17.69 -2.25 6.70
C MET A 50 -16.77 -2.00 5.50
N VAL A 51 -16.89 -0.83 4.86
CA VAL A 51 -16.09 -0.43 3.71
C VAL A 51 -14.68 -0.06 4.14
N MET A 52 -14.46 0.67 5.26
CA MET A 52 -13.10 0.96 5.75
C MET A 52 -12.22 -0.32 5.84
N PRO A 53 -12.63 -1.37 6.57
CA PRO A 53 -11.83 -2.57 6.73
C PRO A 53 -11.76 -3.39 5.44
N LEU A 54 -12.86 -3.55 4.70
CA LEU A 54 -12.84 -4.29 3.44
C LEU A 54 -11.90 -3.63 2.42
N LEU A 55 -11.98 -2.30 2.35
CA LEU A 55 -11.15 -1.52 1.45
C LEU A 55 -9.69 -1.57 1.87
N PHE A 56 -9.39 -1.46 3.17
CA PHE A 56 -8.05 -1.64 3.69
C PHE A 56 -7.47 -3.01 3.28
N ILE A 57 -8.25 -4.09 3.36
CA ILE A 57 -7.81 -5.44 2.94
C ILE A 57 -7.51 -5.48 1.44
N VAL A 58 -8.40 -4.95 0.58
CA VAL A 58 -8.19 -4.92 -0.88
C VAL A 58 -6.95 -4.10 -1.24
N LEU A 59 -6.78 -2.95 -0.60
CA LEU A 59 -5.61 -2.09 -0.79
C LEU A 59 -4.33 -2.77 -0.34
N CYS A 60 -4.32 -3.42 0.82
CA CYS A 60 -3.18 -4.21 1.27
C CYS A 60 -2.86 -5.34 0.29
N GLY A 61 -3.87 -6.02 -0.25
CA GLY A 61 -3.69 -7.06 -1.29
C GLY A 61 -3.06 -6.52 -2.57
N LEU A 62 -3.57 -5.39 -3.09
CA LEU A 62 -2.99 -4.72 -4.26
C LEU A 62 -1.58 -4.19 -4.01
N MET A 63 -1.31 -3.69 -2.80
CA MET A 63 0.02 -3.25 -2.41
C MET A 63 0.99 -4.43 -2.41
N VAL A 64 0.61 -5.55 -1.78
CA VAL A 64 1.40 -6.79 -1.75
C VAL A 64 1.71 -7.26 -3.17
N ASP A 65 0.71 -7.34 -4.05
CA ASP A 65 0.89 -7.78 -5.44
C ASP A 65 1.85 -6.89 -6.25
N ARG A 66 2.00 -5.62 -5.86
CA ARG A 66 2.91 -4.66 -6.48
C ARG A 66 4.27 -4.51 -5.77
N LEU A 67 4.33 -4.86 -4.48
CA LEU A 67 5.53 -4.78 -3.63
C LEU A 67 6.38 -6.04 -3.73
N PHE A 68 5.79 -7.18 -4.12
CA PHE A 68 6.50 -8.43 -4.44
C PHE A 68 7.25 -8.35 -5.79
N VAL A 69 7.94 -7.26 -6.05
CA VAL A 69 9.07 -7.28 -6.99
C VAL A 69 10.23 -7.87 -6.20
N ASP A 70 10.64 -9.09 -6.55
CA ASP A 70 11.82 -9.74 -5.98
C ASP A 70 12.98 -8.77 -5.97
N ILE A 71 13.34 -8.29 -4.78
CA ILE A 71 14.55 -7.52 -4.59
C ILE A 71 15.66 -8.57 -4.47
N PRO A 72 16.60 -8.64 -5.44
CA PRO A 72 17.76 -9.50 -5.25
C PRO A 72 18.55 -8.93 -4.07
N LEU A 73 18.53 -9.67 -2.95
CA LEU A 73 19.30 -9.37 -1.73
C LEU A 73 20.81 -9.56 -1.95
N ASP A 74 21.24 -9.99 -3.13
CA ASP A 74 22.63 -10.10 -3.51
C ASP A 74 23.19 -8.71 -3.85
N THR A 75 23.46 -7.92 -2.81
CA THR A 75 24.60 -7.00 -2.89
C THR A 75 25.84 -7.86 -3.15
N PRO A 76 26.57 -7.68 -4.27
CA PRO A 76 27.89 -8.26 -4.38
C PRO A 76 28.69 -7.64 -3.22
N HIS A 77 28.94 -8.43 -2.19
CA HIS A 77 29.96 -8.11 -1.21
C HIS A 77 31.20 -7.84 -2.07
N PRO A 78 31.76 -6.61 -2.07
CA PRO A 78 33.05 -6.44 -2.73
C PRO A 78 33.95 -7.43 -2.02
N HIS A 79 34.46 -8.42 -2.75
CA HIS A 79 35.53 -9.27 -2.27
C HIS A 79 36.52 -8.31 -1.62
N ALA A 80 36.59 -8.34 -0.29
CA ALA A 80 37.73 -7.79 0.40
C ALA A 80 38.90 -8.50 -0.28
N LYS A 81 39.69 -7.75 -1.04
CA LYS A 81 40.98 -8.23 -1.49
C LYS A 81 41.69 -8.66 -0.22
N GLU A 82 41.69 -9.95 0.08
CA GLU A 82 42.68 -10.55 0.95
C GLU A 82 44.02 -10.11 0.35
N SER A 83 44.67 -9.19 1.06
CA SER A 83 46.05 -8.81 0.78
C SER A 83 46.86 -10.11 0.83
N PRO A 84 47.48 -10.55 -0.28
CA PRO A 84 48.40 -11.65 -0.21
C PRO A 84 49.47 -11.30 0.82
N HIS A 85 49.76 -12.26 1.69
CA HIS A 85 50.98 -12.33 2.46
C HIS A 85 52.15 -11.78 1.65
N GLU A 86 52.79 -10.71 2.13
CA GLU A 86 54.19 -10.47 1.82
C GLU A 86 54.94 -10.45 3.14
N SER A 87 55.74 -11.52 3.27
CA SER A 87 56.65 -11.93 4.32
C SER A 87 57.87 -11.02 4.43
#